data_AF-A0A9R0ZVZ0-F1
#
_entry.id   AF-A0A9R0ZVZ0-F1
#
_cell.length_a   1.000
_cell.length_b   1.000
_cell.length_c   1.000
_cell.angle_alpha   90.00
_cell.angle_beta   90.00
_cell.angle_gamma   90.00
#
_symmetry.space_group_name_H-M   'P 1'
#
loop_
_entity.id
_entity.type
_entity.pdbx_description
1 polymer ?
#
loop_
_entity_poly.entity_id
_entity_poly.type
_entity_poly.pdbx_seq_one_letter_code
_entity_poly.pdbx_strand_id
1 'polypeptide(L)'
;MGGGVSYSSNVDLYRSAAASWRDTIQVGFGPTRADTERIPPVCRSEIVEWEAHTTAVARAVMALLSEGLGLSEAALEEASCLEGKVMVCHYYPVCPEPERTMGLVPHTDPGVLTVLAQDGVGGLQVKHTNEDGESYWVDAKPVPGALVINVGDLLQLKPDDLGTVGMF
;
A
#
# COMPACT_ATOMS: atom_id res chain seq x y z
N MET A 1 -4.13 -6.56 -12.52
CA MET A 1 -5.58 -6.74 -12.22
C MET A 1 -6.31 -5.53 -12.75
N GLY A 2 -7.32 -5.74 -13.60
CA GLY A 2 -8.06 -4.64 -14.25
C GLY A 2 -8.84 -3.79 -13.24
N GLY A 3 -8.98 -2.49 -13.54
CA GLY A 3 -9.72 -1.52 -12.74
C GLY A 3 -11.10 -2.05 -12.35
N GLY A 4 -11.38 -2.07 -11.05
CA GLY A 4 -12.63 -2.58 -10.52
C GLY A 4 -12.74 -2.41 -9.02
N VAL A 5 -13.93 -2.70 -8.51
CA VAL A 5 -14.22 -2.78 -7.07
C VAL A 5 -14.39 -4.25 -6.71
N SER A 6 -13.69 -4.71 -5.68
CA SER A 6 -13.80 -6.07 -5.16
C SER A 6 -13.85 -6.09 -3.64
N TYR A 7 -14.61 -7.04 -3.10
CA TYR A 7 -14.59 -7.41 -1.69
C TYR A 7 -14.08 -8.84 -1.55
N SER A 8 -13.23 -9.08 -0.56
CA SER A 8 -12.69 -10.40 -0.28
C SER A 8 -12.46 -10.58 1.21
N SER A 9 -12.87 -11.75 1.71
CA SER A 9 -12.36 -12.30 2.97
C SER A 9 -11.31 -13.35 2.57
N ASN A 10 -10.09 -13.26 3.10
CA ASN A 10 -8.98 -14.16 2.74
C ASN A 10 -8.63 -14.18 1.24
N VAL A 11 -7.88 -13.16 0.80
CA VAL A 11 -7.48 -12.94 -0.61
C VAL A 11 -6.78 -14.15 -1.25
N ASP A 12 -6.07 -14.96 -0.46
CA ASP A 12 -5.21 -16.05 -0.89
C ASP A 12 -5.58 -17.42 -0.30
N LEU A 13 -6.83 -17.60 0.14
CA LEU A 13 -7.28 -18.80 0.87
C LEU A 13 -6.87 -20.14 0.24
N TYR A 14 -6.89 -20.23 -1.10
CA TYR A 14 -6.59 -21.46 -1.84
C TYR A 14 -5.10 -21.60 -2.24
N ARG A 15 -4.27 -20.61 -1.91
CA ARG A 15 -2.85 -20.57 -2.24
C ARG A 15 -1.95 -20.50 -1.01
N SER A 16 -2.44 -19.88 0.06
CA SER A 16 -1.73 -19.77 1.33
C SER A 16 -1.87 -21.03 2.17
N ALA A 17 -0.85 -21.31 2.97
CA ALA A 17 -0.90 -22.38 3.96
C ALA A 17 -1.85 -22.05 5.14
N ALA A 18 -2.16 -20.76 5.34
CA ALA A 18 -3.06 -20.28 6.38
C ALA A 18 -3.86 -19.05 5.93
N ALA A 19 -5.09 -18.95 6.43
CA ALA A 19 -5.96 -17.79 6.24
C ALA A 19 -5.40 -16.54 6.97
N SER A 20 -5.54 -15.37 6.34
CA SER A 20 -5.28 -14.07 6.97
C SER A 20 -6.52 -13.56 7.70
N TRP A 21 -6.36 -13.04 8.90
CA TRP A 21 -7.47 -12.59 9.76
C TRP A 21 -7.93 -11.18 9.38
N ARG A 22 -8.43 -11.02 8.15
CA ARG A 22 -8.93 -9.75 7.63
C ARG A 22 -9.99 -9.90 6.53
N ASP A 23 -10.80 -8.87 6.42
CA ASP A 23 -11.59 -8.57 5.23
C ASP A 23 -10.99 -7.39 4.48
N THR A 24 -11.28 -7.28 3.19
CA THR A 24 -10.68 -6.27 2.32
C THR A 24 -11.65 -5.80 1.25
N ILE A 25 -11.81 -4.47 1.13
CA ILE A 25 -12.34 -3.82 -0.06
C ILE A 25 -11.16 -3.25 -0.85
N GLN A 26 -11.12 -3.50 -2.15
CA GLN A 26 -10.13 -2.94 -3.06
C GLN A 26 -10.83 -2.15 -4.15
N VAL A 27 -10.30 -0.97 -4.48
CA VAL A 27 -10.78 -0.09 -5.55
C VAL A 27 -9.59 0.29 -6.43
N GLY A 28 -9.67 -0.07 -7.71
CA GLY A 28 -8.70 0.37 -8.72
C GLY A 28 -9.03 1.77 -9.24
N PHE A 29 -8.08 2.69 -9.16
CA PHE A 29 -8.21 4.05 -9.68
C PHE A 29 -7.33 4.33 -10.91
N GLY A 30 -6.43 3.42 -11.26
CA GLY A 30 -5.62 3.52 -12.48
C GLY A 30 -4.99 2.17 -12.88
N PRO A 31 -4.58 1.98 -14.15
CA PRO A 31 -4.65 2.98 -15.23
C PRO A 31 -6.09 3.18 -15.75
N THR A 32 -6.98 2.20 -15.57
CA THR A 32 -8.41 2.37 -15.80
C THR A 32 -9.11 2.59 -14.47
N ARG A 33 -9.76 3.74 -14.30
CA ARG A 33 -10.53 4.05 -13.10
C ARG A 33 -11.76 3.12 -13.00
N ALA A 34 -12.00 2.55 -11.82
CA ALA A 34 -13.19 1.77 -11.56
C ALA A 34 -14.47 2.64 -11.69
N ASP A 35 -15.55 2.01 -12.13
CA ASP A 35 -16.89 2.61 -12.04
C ASP A 35 -17.25 2.86 -10.57
N THR A 36 -17.43 4.14 -10.22
CA THR A 36 -17.75 4.58 -8.86
C THR A 36 -19.10 4.07 -8.36
N GLU A 37 -20.03 3.75 -9.25
CA GLU A 37 -21.32 3.17 -8.86
C GLU A 37 -21.18 1.76 -8.26
N ARG A 38 -20.07 1.08 -8.55
CA ARG A 38 -19.72 -0.22 -7.97
C ARG A 38 -19.14 -0.11 -6.55
N ILE A 39 -18.78 1.08 -6.10
CA ILE A 39 -18.34 1.32 -4.72
C ILE A 39 -19.58 1.35 -3.82
N PRO A 40 -19.58 0.64 -2.68
CA PRO A 40 -20.72 0.62 -1.77
C PRO A 40 -21.20 2.05 -1.42
N PRO A 41 -22.51 2.35 -1.55
CA PRO A 41 -23.01 3.71 -1.37
C PRO A 41 -22.66 4.35 -0.03
N VAL A 42 -22.53 3.53 1.03
CA VAL A 42 -22.23 3.98 2.39
C VAL A 42 -20.83 4.61 2.57
N CYS A 43 -19.89 4.32 1.66
CA CYS A 43 -18.52 4.82 1.73
C CYS A 43 -18.02 5.43 0.41
N ARG A 44 -18.92 5.62 -0.56
CA ARG A 44 -18.54 6.00 -1.93
C ARG A 44 -17.92 7.38 -1.99
N SER A 45 -18.55 8.37 -1.36
CA SER A 45 -18.05 9.76 -1.34
C SER A 45 -16.68 9.83 -0.68
N GLU A 46 -16.54 9.16 0.46
CA GLU A 46 -15.34 9.18 1.29
C GLU A 46 -14.16 8.52 0.56
N ILE A 47 -14.41 7.40 -0.15
CA ILE A 47 -13.38 6.71 -0.94
C ILE A 47 -12.91 7.57 -2.12
N VAL A 48 -13.82 8.27 -2.80
CA VAL A 48 -13.47 9.15 -3.92
C VAL A 48 -12.71 10.39 -3.42
N GLU A 49 -13.15 10.99 -2.32
CA GLU A 49 -12.45 12.11 -1.70
C GLU A 49 -11.07 11.70 -1.18
N TRP A 50 -10.97 10.53 -0.53
CA TRP A 50 -9.70 9.98 -0.07
C TRP A 50 -8.70 9.80 -1.21
N GLU A 51 -9.14 9.26 -2.35
CA GLU A 51 -8.29 9.13 -3.53
C GLU A 51 -7.75 10.48 -4.02
N ALA A 52 -8.58 11.52 -4.08
CA ALA A 52 -8.13 12.84 -4.50
C ALA A 52 -7.07 13.42 -3.54
N HIS A 53 -7.33 13.38 -2.24
CA HIS A 53 -6.42 13.93 -1.23
C HIS A 53 -5.11 13.15 -1.13
N THR A 54 -5.17 11.81 -1.13
CA THR A 54 -3.96 10.98 -1.10
C THR A 54 -3.13 11.08 -2.36
N THR A 55 -3.76 11.33 -3.52
CA THR A 55 -3.02 11.63 -4.75
C THR A 55 -2.20 12.92 -4.61
N ALA A 56 -2.75 13.96 -3.99
CA ALA A 56 -2.01 15.19 -3.74
C ALA A 56 -0.84 14.98 -2.76
N VAL A 57 -1.05 14.21 -1.69
CA VAL A 57 0.03 13.84 -0.75
C VAL A 57 1.12 13.03 -1.45
N ALA A 58 0.74 12.01 -2.24
CA ALA A 58 1.70 11.18 -2.97
C ALA A 58 2.55 12.01 -3.96
N ARG A 59 1.92 12.94 -4.69
CA ARG A 59 2.62 13.91 -5.57
C ARG A 59 3.65 14.73 -4.80
N ALA A 60 3.26 15.34 -3.68
CA ALA A 60 4.17 16.14 -2.87
C ALA A 60 5.34 15.32 -2.33
N VAL A 61 5.09 14.10 -1.85
CA VAL A 61 6.13 13.20 -1.35
C VAL A 61 7.08 12.77 -2.48
N MET A 62 6.59 12.45 -3.67
CA MET A 62 7.47 12.08 -4.78
C MET A 62 8.31 13.24 -5.31
N ALA A 63 7.80 14.48 -5.28
CA ALA A 63 8.60 15.65 -5.60
C ALA A 63 9.80 15.77 -4.64
N LEU A 64 9.54 15.65 -3.33
CA LEU A 64 10.58 15.65 -2.30
C LEU A 64 11.57 14.48 -2.45
N LEU A 65 11.08 13.29 -2.78
CA LEU A 65 11.94 12.13 -3.05
C LEU A 65 12.81 12.37 -4.30
N SER A 66 12.25 12.98 -5.35
CA SER A 66 13.00 13.31 -6.57
C SER A 66 14.14 14.29 -6.26
N GLU A 67 13.87 15.34 -5.50
CA GLU A 67 14.90 16.29 -5.04
C GLU A 67 15.96 15.59 -4.19
N GLY A 68 15.56 14.74 -3.24
CA GLY A 68 16.48 13.97 -2.39
C GLY A 68 17.39 13.02 -3.17
N LEU A 69 16.95 12.57 -4.35
CA LEU A 69 17.73 11.76 -5.29
C LEU A 69 18.57 12.62 -6.27
N GLY A 70 18.50 13.95 -6.19
CA GLY A 70 19.20 14.86 -7.09
C GLY A 70 18.57 14.97 -8.49
N LEU A 71 17.30 14.60 -8.62
CA LEU A 71 16.51 14.69 -9.85
C LEU A 71 15.68 15.99 -9.89
N SER A 72 15.05 16.27 -11.02
CA SER A 72 14.01 17.30 -11.09
C SER A 72 12.78 16.86 -10.29
N GLU A 73 12.05 17.81 -9.69
CA GLU A 73 10.82 17.54 -8.92
C GLU A 73 9.80 16.69 -9.68
N ALA A 74 9.73 16.83 -11.01
CA ALA A 74 8.79 16.11 -11.87
C ALA A 74 9.25 14.71 -12.27
N ALA A 75 10.49 14.31 -11.99
CA ALA A 75 11.10 13.11 -12.58
C ALA A 75 10.32 11.82 -12.28
N LEU A 76 9.91 11.60 -11.02
CA LEU A 76 9.12 10.43 -10.65
C LEU A 76 7.68 10.50 -11.17
N GLU A 77 7.10 11.70 -11.30
CA GLU A 77 5.76 11.84 -11.90
C GLU A 77 5.78 11.52 -13.40
N GLU A 78 6.78 12.04 -14.12
CA GLU A 78 6.99 11.79 -15.55
C GLU A 78 7.30 10.32 -15.86
N ALA A 79 7.93 9.60 -14.93
CA ALA A 79 8.17 8.15 -15.01
C ALA A 79 6.89 7.30 -14.85
N SER A 80 5.70 7.91 -14.84
CA SER A 80 4.40 7.22 -14.74
C SER A 80 4.20 6.46 -13.42
N CYS A 81 4.95 6.81 -12.37
CA CYS A 81 4.85 6.19 -11.03
C CYS A 81 3.48 6.36 -10.37
N LEU A 82 2.60 7.21 -10.91
CA LEU A 82 1.24 7.46 -10.44
C LEU A 82 0.12 6.84 -11.29
N GLU A 83 0.44 6.22 -12.44
CA GLU A 83 -0.58 5.68 -13.33
C GLU A 83 -1.27 4.45 -12.73
N GLY A 84 -0.51 3.60 -12.04
CA GLY A 84 -1.04 2.49 -11.26
C GLY A 84 -1.49 2.95 -9.90
N LYS A 85 -2.81 3.04 -9.67
CA LYS A 85 -3.35 3.42 -8.36
C LYS A 85 -4.40 2.44 -7.89
N VAL A 86 -4.19 1.92 -6.69
CA VAL A 86 -5.13 1.04 -6.00
C VAL A 86 -5.28 1.53 -4.57
N MET A 87 -6.53 1.55 -4.10
CA MET A 87 -6.84 1.78 -2.70
C MET A 87 -7.32 0.46 -2.11
N VAL A 88 -6.84 0.14 -0.91
CA VAL A 88 -7.22 -1.05 -0.17
C VAL A 88 -7.67 -0.64 1.22
N CYS A 89 -8.88 -1.04 1.60
CA CYS A 89 -9.44 -0.83 2.93
C CYS A 89 -9.48 -2.18 3.66
N HIS A 90 -8.66 -2.32 4.70
CA HIS A 90 -8.61 -3.52 5.51
C HIS A 90 -9.49 -3.39 6.75
N TYR A 91 -10.21 -4.46 7.07
CA TYR A 91 -10.92 -4.61 8.34
C TYR A 91 -10.36 -5.83 9.08
N TYR A 92 -9.86 -5.60 10.29
CA TYR A 92 -9.26 -6.63 11.15
C TYR A 92 -10.20 -6.91 12.33
N PRO A 93 -11.06 -7.94 12.26
CA PRO A 93 -11.95 -8.27 13.36
C PRO A 93 -11.18 -8.77 14.59
N VAL A 94 -11.78 -8.68 15.78
CA VAL A 94 -11.20 -9.26 17.00
C VAL A 94 -10.90 -10.74 16.80
N CYS A 95 -9.67 -11.15 17.06
CA CYS A 95 -9.23 -12.53 16.93
C CYS A 95 -9.27 -13.25 18.28
N PRO A 96 -9.88 -14.44 18.39
CA PRO A 96 -9.88 -15.22 19.63
C PRO A 96 -8.49 -15.81 19.97
N GLU A 97 -7.64 -16.05 18.96
CA GLU A 97 -6.31 -16.64 19.10
C GLU A 97 -5.27 -15.84 18.29
N PRO A 98 -4.97 -14.59 18.68
CA PRO A 98 -4.15 -13.67 17.88
C PRO A 98 -2.72 -14.18 17.63
N GLU A 99 -2.18 -15.01 18.53
CA GLU A 99 -0.84 -15.62 18.38
C GLU A 99 -0.77 -16.73 17.32
N ARG A 100 -1.91 -17.14 16.76
CA ARG A 100 -2.01 -18.25 15.79
C ARG A 100 -2.35 -17.79 14.37
N THR A 101 -2.52 -16.49 14.15
CA THR A 101 -2.87 -15.93 12.86
C THR A 101 -2.20 -14.58 12.66
N MET A 102 -2.35 -14.01 11.48
CA MET A 102 -1.89 -12.66 11.15
C MET A 102 -2.99 -11.94 10.40
N GLY A 103 -3.18 -10.65 10.68
CA GLY A 103 -4.06 -9.81 9.87
C GLY A 103 -3.53 -9.70 8.44
N LEU A 104 -2.21 -9.48 8.30
CA LEU A 104 -1.51 -9.44 7.03
C LEU A 104 -0.15 -10.11 7.18
N VAL A 105 0.21 -10.99 6.25
CA VAL A 105 1.50 -11.68 6.28
C VAL A 105 2.65 -10.70 5.98
N PRO A 106 3.88 -11.00 6.44
CA PRO A 106 5.06 -10.24 6.06
C PRO A 106 5.19 -10.13 4.55
N HIS A 107 5.33 -8.89 4.05
CA HIS A 107 5.47 -8.59 2.63
C HIS A 107 6.20 -7.25 2.44
N THR A 108 6.57 -6.97 1.20
CA THR A 108 6.94 -5.65 0.70
C THR A 108 5.85 -5.16 -0.24
N ASP A 109 5.74 -3.84 -0.40
CA ASP A 109 4.77 -3.23 -1.29
C ASP A 109 5.32 -3.21 -2.72
N PRO A 110 4.64 -3.81 -3.71
CA PRO A 110 5.16 -3.91 -5.08
C PRO A 110 5.06 -2.59 -5.86
N GLY A 111 4.57 -1.52 -5.25
CA GLY A 111 4.38 -0.21 -5.89
C GLY A 111 5.60 0.70 -5.76
N VAL A 112 5.38 2.00 -5.94
CA VAL A 112 6.41 3.04 -5.73
C VAL A 112 6.30 3.64 -4.33
N LEU A 113 5.07 3.97 -3.92
CA LEU A 113 4.78 4.66 -2.68
C LEU A 113 3.42 4.21 -2.13
N THR A 114 3.35 3.97 -0.84
CA THR A 114 2.10 3.72 -0.12
C THR A 114 1.82 4.87 0.84
N VAL A 115 0.56 5.31 0.86
CA VAL A 115 0.02 6.29 1.81
C VAL A 115 -1.02 5.58 2.68
N LEU A 116 -0.70 5.38 3.95
CA LEU A 116 -1.50 4.59 4.87
C LEU A 116 -2.07 5.46 6.00
N ALA A 117 -3.40 5.42 6.16
CA ALA A 117 -4.06 5.85 7.38
C ALA A 117 -4.28 4.65 8.31
N GLN A 118 -3.98 4.84 9.59
CA GLN A 118 -4.25 3.86 10.65
C GLN A 118 -5.42 4.31 11.51
N ASP A 119 -6.10 3.35 12.12
CA ASP A 119 -7.01 3.62 13.23
C ASP A 119 -6.23 3.85 14.54
N GLY A 120 -6.95 4.01 15.66
CA GLY A 120 -6.34 4.17 16.98
C GLY A 120 -5.86 2.87 17.64
N VAL A 121 -6.08 1.70 17.04
CA VAL A 121 -5.77 0.39 17.63
C VAL A 121 -4.32 0.00 17.33
N GLY A 122 -3.87 0.21 16.10
CA GLY A 122 -2.50 -0.12 15.66
C GLY A 122 -2.38 -1.54 15.08
N GLY A 123 -1.24 -2.19 15.30
CA GLY A 123 -0.95 -3.52 14.76
C GLY A 123 -0.06 -3.54 13.51
N LEU A 124 0.31 -2.38 12.97
CA LEU A 124 1.35 -2.30 11.93
C LEU A 124 2.72 -2.54 12.56
N GLN A 125 3.47 -3.48 11.99
CA GLN A 125 4.85 -3.74 12.33
C GLN A 125 5.73 -3.61 11.09
N VAL A 126 6.91 -3.01 11.26
CA VAL A 126 7.92 -2.85 10.22
C VAL A 126 9.14 -3.64 10.61
N LYS A 127 9.66 -4.45 9.68
CA LYS A 127 10.91 -5.19 9.89
C LYS A 127 12.09 -4.23 9.69
N HIS A 128 12.87 -4.04 10.75
CA HIS A 128 14.09 -3.24 10.74
C HIS A 128 15.31 -4.16 10.85
N THR A 129 16.37 -3.83 10.12
CA THR A 129 17.68 -4.50 10.24
C THR A 129 18.69 -3.47 10.74
N ASN A 130 19.36 -3.76 11.86
CA ASN A 130 20.38 -2.88 12.42
C ASN A 130 21.71 -2.96 11.66
N GLU A 131 22.67 -2.13 12.06
CA GLU A 131 24.01 -2.06 11.46
C GLU A 131 24.79 -3.39 11.59
N ASP A 132 24.49 -4.19 12.61
CA ASP A 132 25.08 -5.51 12.85
C ASP A 132 24.44 -6.62 12.00
N GLY A 133 23.41 -6.31 11.21
CA GLY A 133 22.70 -7.25 10.33
C GLY A 133 21.60 -8.05 11.01
N GLU A 134 21.24 -7.74 12.26
CA GLU A 134 20.15 -8.37 12.99
C GLU A 134 18.81 -7.75 12.61
N SER A 135 17.83 -8.58 12.25
CA SER A 135 16.47 -8.12 11.95
C SER A 135 15.52 -8.32 13.11
N TYR A 136 14.70 -7.31 13.38
CA TYR A 136 13.61 -7.35 14.36
C TYR A 136 12.40 -6.55 13.88
N TRP A 137 11.23 -6.85 14.45
CA TRP A 137 9.99 -6.12 14.14
C TRP A 137 9.82 -4.93 15.09
N VAL A 138 9.40 -3.80 14.54
CA VAL A 138 9.15 -2.55 15.26
C VAL A 138 7.71 -2.14 15.07
N ASP A 139 7.00 -1.84 16.15
CA ASP A 139 5.63 -1.35 16.09
C ASP A 139 5.57 0.09 15.55
N ALA A 140 4.83 0.29 14.47
CA ALA A 140 4.46 1.61 13.98
C ALA A 140 3.18 2.06 14.72
N LYS A 141 3.39 2.67 15.90
CA LYS A 141 2.30 3.13 16.76
C LYS A 141 1.49 4.24 16.07
N PRO A 142 0.14 4.13 16.02
CA PRO A 142 -0.68 5.17 15.44
C PRO A 142 -0.48 6.51 16.14
N VAL A 143 -0.34 7.58 15.34
CA VAL A 143 -0.32 8.95 15.82
C VAL A 143 -1.59 9.65 15.29
N PRO A 144 -2.44 10.23 16.15
CA PRO A 144 -3.68 10.88 15.71
C PRO A 144 -3.43 11.93 14.63
N GLY A 145 -4.09 11.77 13.48
CA GLY A 145 -3.98 12.68 12.33
C GLY A 145 -2.72 12.48 11.46
N ALA A 146 -1.87 11.50 11.76
CA ALA A 146 -0.70 11.20 10.95
C ALA A 146 -1.03 10.19 9.83
N LEU A 147 -0.24 10.25 8.76
CA LEU A 147 -0.17 9.25 7.71
C LEU A 147 1.17 8.52 7.81
N VAL A 148 1.16 7.21 7.59
CA VAL A 148 2.38 6.43 7.38
C VAL A 148 2.68 6.41 5.89
N ILE A 149 3.93 6.72 5.56
CA ILE A 149 4.44 6.66 4.19
C ILE A 149 5.51 5.58 4.15
N ASN A 150 5.40 4.66 3.20
CA ASN A 150 6.47 3.70 2.92
C ASN A 150 6.76 3.62 1.43
N VAL A 151 8.03 3.31 1.14
CA VAL A 151 8.55 3.15 -0.22
C VAL A 151 8.34 1.71 -0.65
N GLY A 152 7.83 1.53 -1.87
CA GLY A 152 7.64 0.21 -2.49
C GLY A 152 8.82 -0.22 -3.36
N ASP A 153 8.76 -1.47 -3.79
CA ASP A 153 9.84 -2.17 -4.50
C ASP A 153 10.24 -1.48 -5.81
N LEU A 154 9.29 -0.88 -6.54
CA LEU A 154 9.59 -0.22 -7.82
C LEU A 154 10.48 1.01 -7.67
N LEU A 155 10.42 1.70 -6.52
CA LEU A 155 11.33 2.82 -6.26
C LEU A 155 12.72 2.34 -5.81
N GLN A 156 12.83 1.11 -5.31
CA GLN A 156 14.08 0.53 -4.82
C GLN A 156 14.88 -0.17 -5.93
N LEU A 157 14.27 -0.40 -7.09
CA LEU A 157 14.95 -1.00 -8.25
C LEU A 157 16.15 -0.15 -8.66
N LYS A 158 17.32 -0.77 -8.73
CA LYS A 158 18.49 -0.12 -9.31
C LYS A 158 18.42 -0.20 -10.83
N PRO A 159 19.04 0.74 -11.56
CA PRO A 159 19.14 0.66 -13.02
C PRO A 159 19.69 -0.68 -13.54
N ASP A 160 20.56 -1.35 -12.77
CA ASP A 160 21.16 -2.65 -13.11
C ASP A 160 20.16 -3.82 -12.99
N ASP A 161 19.08 -3.67 -12.22
CA ASP A 161 18.07 -4.72 -12.01
C ASP A 161 17.03 -4.76 -13.16
N LEU A 162 16.93 -3.69 -13.97
CA LEU A 162 16.05 -3.61 -15.14
C LEU A 162 16.45 -4.56 -16.28
N GLY A 163 17.68 -5.07 -16.28
CA GLY A 163 18.18 -6.04 -17.28
C GLY A 163 17.70 -7.48 -17.09
N THR A 164 17.07 -7.79 -15.94
CA THR A 164 16.69 -9.18 -15.58
C THR A 164 15.17 -9.40 -15.58
N VAL A 165 14.38 -8.33 -15.63
CA VAL A 165 12.92 -8.42 -15.78
C VAL A 165 12.60 -8.33 -17.27
N GLY A 166 12.67 -9.49 -17.93
CA GLY A 166 12.20 -9.64 -19.30
C GLY A 166 10.79 -9.06 -19.45
N MET A 167 10.60 -8.27 -20.50
CA MET A 167 9.28 -8.00 -21.04
C MET A 167 8.61 -9.33 -21.41
N PHE A 168 7.49 -9.61 -20.74
CA PHE A 168 6.55 -10.74 -20.88
C PHE A 168 6.98 -12.09 -20.30
#